data_AF-A0A2V5SCN2-F1
#
_entry.id   AF-A0A2V5SCN2-F1
#
_cell.length_a   1.000
_cell.length_b   1.000
_cell.length_c   1.000
_cell.angle_alpha   90.00
_cell.angle_beta   90.00
_cell.angle_gamma   90.00
#
_symmetry.space_group_name_H-M   'P 1'
#
loop_
_entity.id
_entity.type
_entity.pdbx_description
1 polymer ?
#
loop_
_entity_poly.entity_id
_entity_poly.type
_entity_poly.pdbx_seq_one_letter_code
_entity_poly.pdbx_strand_id
1 'polypeptide(L)' 'MLFFRSEERVREWCAAHDYPVRPLVTMDQLWTLATTWYSTRLQEDSRRPQPDEMRSIFAGLGLGGDFWHPQSNSFG' A
#
# COMPACT_ATOMS: atom_id res chain seq x y z
N MET A 1 0.20 -8.08 -6.77
CA MET A 1 -0.04 -8.17 -5.32
C MET A 1 -0.20 -9.64 -4.98
N LEU A 2 0.60 -10.18 -4.07
CA LEU A 2 0.54 -11.59 -3.65
C LEU A 2 -0.06 -11.65 -2.24
N PHE A 3 -0.88 -12.66 -1.96
CA PHE A 3 -1.48 -12.87 -0.65
C PHE A 3 -0.76 -14.01 0.08
N PHE A 4 -0.46 -13.77 1.35
CA PHE A 4 0.18 -14.75 2.21
C PHE A 4 -0.59 -14.86 3.52
N ARG A 5 -0.59 -16.06 4.08
CA ARG A 5 -1.25 -16.33 5.37
C ARG A 5 -0.56 -15.69 6.58
N SER A 6 0.72 -15.32 6.44
CA SER A 6 1.53 -14.68 7.47
C SER A 6 2.77 -14.02 6.88
N GLU A 7 3.37 -13.06 7.61
CA GLU A 7 4.61 -12.38 7.22
C GLU A 7 5.80 -13.35 7.10
N GLU A 8 5.85 -14.37 7.95
CA GLU A 8 6.86 -15.42 7.90
C GLU A 8 6.89 -16.09 6.52
N ARG A 9 5.72 -16.40 5.95
CA ARG A 9 5.62 -17.00 4.62
C ARG A 9 6.06 -16.07 3.51
N VAL A 10 5.92 -14.76 3.70
CA VAL A 10 6.50 -13.79 2.76
C VAL A 10 8.02 -13.87 2.80
N ARG A 11 8.63 -13.85 3.99
CA ARG A 11 10.09 -13.90 4.16
C ARG A 11 10.69 -15.18 3.59
N GLU A 12 10.08 -16.34 3.86
CA GLU A 12 10.48 -17.63 3.28
C GLU A 12 10.42 -17.62 1.75
N TRP A 13 9.31 -17.14 1.19
CA TRP A 13 9.13 -17.08 -0.26
C TRP A 13 10.14 -16.14 -0.90
N CYS A 14 10.35 -14.96 -0.33
CA CYS A 14 11.35 -13.99 -0.77
C CYS A 14 12.76 -14.59 -0.79
N ALA A 15 13.17 -15.25 0.30
CA ALA A 15 14.48 -15.89 0.39
C ALA A 15 14.68 -17.00 -0.66
N ALA A 16 13.64 -17.81 -0.91
CA ALA A 16 13.70 -18.91 -1.87
C ALA A 16 13.80 -18.43 -3.34
N HIS A 17 13.42 -17.18 -3.63
CA HIS A 17 13.39 -16.62 -4.98
C HIS A 17 14.41 -15.51 -5.20
N ASP A 18 15.34 -15.30 -4.26
CA ASP A 18 16.30 -14.19 -4.27
C ASP A 18 15.62 -12.83 -4.49
N TYR A 19 14.52 -12.62 -3.76
CA TYR A 19 13.68 -11.42 -3.89
C TYR A 19 13.71 -10.60 -2.59
N PRO A 20 13.94 -9.28 -2.63
CA PRO A 20 13.94 -8.46 -1.43
C PRO A 20 12.53 -8.37 -0.81
N VAL A 21 12.46 -8.44 0.52
CA VAL A 21 11.20 -8.24 1.25
C VAL A 21 10.80 -6.77 1.13
N ARG A 22 9.62 -6.53 0.57
CA ARG A 22 9.00 -5.19 0.43
C ARG A 22 8.10 -4.88 1.61
N PRO A 23 7.71 -3.60 1.82
CA PRO A 23 6.69 -3.25 2.80
C PRO A 23 5.45 -4.12 2.63
N LEU A 24 4.99 -4.68 3.74
CA LEU A 24 3.81 -5.53 3.80
C LEU A 24 2.60 -4.68 4.16
N VAL A 25 1.43 -5.10 3.70
CA VAL A 25 0.15 -4.47 4.01
C VAL A 25 -0.74 -5.53 4.63
N THR A 26 -1.31 -5.26 5.80
CA THR A 26 -2.29 -6.16 6.41
C THR A 26 -3.60 -6.12 5.63
N MET A 27 -4.46 -7.13 5.83
CA MET A 27 -5.78 -7.14 5.18
C MET A 27 -6.62 -5.92 5.59
N ASP A 28 -6.56 -5.53 6.85
CA ASP A 28 -7.27 -4.36 7.36
C ASP A 28 -6.76 -3.07 6.73
N GLN A 29 -5.43 -2.88 6.67
CA GLN A 29 -4.82 -1.72 6.00
C GLN A 29 -5.22 -1.66 4.52
N LEU A 30 -5.19 -2.79 3.82
CA LEU A 30 -5.58 -2.87 2.40
C LEU A 30 -7.06 -2.53 2.20
N TRP A 31 -7.95 -3.05 3.06
CA TRP A 31 -9.38 -2.78 2.99
C TRP A 31 -9.70 -1.30 3.28
N THR A 32 -9.13 -0.74 4.35
CA THR A 32 -9.31 0.68 4.67
C THR A 32 -8.72 1.57 3.59
N LEU A 33 -7.57 1.20 3.00
CA LEU A 33 -7.00 1.89 1.85
C LEU A 33 -7.99 1.90 0.68
N ALA A 34 -8.49 0.74 0.27
CA ALA A 34 -9.37 0.62 -0.88
C ALA A 34 -10.68 1.40 -0.71
N THR A 35 -11.34 1.25 0.44
CA THR A 35 -12.60 1.94 0.74
C THR A 35 -12.43 3.45 0.81
N THR A 36 -11.30 3.94 1.34
CA THR A 36 -10.98 5.37 1.35
C THR A 36 -10.68 5.88 -0.06
N TRP A 37 -9.86 5.15 -0.81
CA TRP A 37 -9.43 5.52 -2.16
C TRP A 37 -10.58 5.62 -3.16
N TYR A 38 -11.61 4.80 -2.98
CA TYR A 38 -12.77 4.72 -3.84
C TYR A 38 -14.05 5.27 -3.19
N SER A 39 -13.94 6.02 -2.10
CA SER A 39 -15.08 6.55 -1.35
C SER A 39 -16.04 7.38 -2.20
N THR A 40 -15.53 8.11 -3.19
CA THR A 40 -16.32 8.96 -4.10
C THR A 40 -16.60 8.31 -5.45
N ARG A 41 -16.32 7.02 -5.64
CA ARG A 41 -16.26 6.38 -6.98
C ARG A 41 -17.56 6.45 -7.80
N LEU A 42 -18.70 6.66 -7.14
CA LEU A 42 -20.02 6.78 -7.76
C LEU A 42 -20.51 8.24 -7.88
N GLN A 43 -19.69 9.21 -7.47
CA GLN A 43 -19.98 10.63 -7.61
C GLN A 43 -19.43 11.16 -8.94
N GLU A 44 -20.05 12.21 -9.48
CA GLU A 44 -19.67 12.79 -10.78
C GLU A 44 -18.26 13.39 -10.76
N ASP A 45 -17.85 13.93 -9.61
CA ASP A 45 -16.53 14.49 -9.36
C ASP A 45 -15.50 13.46 -8.90
N SER A 46 -15.83 12.16 -9.01
CA SER A 46 -14.93 11.05 -8.67
C SER A 46 -13.57 11.24 -9.34
N ARG A 47 -12.54 11.42 -8.52
CA ARG A 47 -11.16 11.52 -8.97
C ARG A 47 -10.24 10.70 -8.08
N ARG A 48 -9.07 10.37 -8.61
CA ARG A 48 -7.98 9.84 -7.80
C ARG A 48 -7.59 10.88 -6.73
N PRO A 49 -7.22 10.45 -5.51
CA PRO A 49 -6.62 11.34 -4.52
C PRO A 49 -5.41 12.07 -5.10
N GLN A 50 -5.22 13.35 -4.77
CA GLN A 50 -4.04 14.14 -5.10
C GLN A 50 -2.84 13.72 -4.22
N PRO A 51 -1.60 14.07 -4.58
CA PRO A 51 -0.41 13.65 -3.83
C PRO A 51 -0.46 13.95 -2.33
N ASP A 52 -0.99 15.10 -1.92
CA ASP A 52 -1.21 15.43 -0.50
C ASP A 52 -2.22 14.51 0.18
N GLU A 53 -3.34 14.25 -0.48
CA GLU A 53 -4.38 13.35 0.03
C GLU A 53 -3.86 11.91 0.13
N MET A 54 -3.08 11.44 -0.85
CA MET A 54 -2.42 10.12 -0.78
C MET A 54 -1.50 10.01 0.44
N ARG A 55 -0.68 11.04 0.70
CA ARG A 55 0.20 11.08 1.89
C ARG A 55 -0.61 10.98 3.18
N SER A 56 -1.70 11.73 3.29
CA SER A 56 -2.57 11.67 4.46
C SER A 56 -3.23 10.30 4.62
N ILE A 57 -3.70 9.69 3.53
CA ILE A 57 -4.30 8.35 3.56
C ILE A 57 -3.27 7.31 4.03
N PHE A 58 -2.06 7.30 3.46
CA PHE A 58 -1.01 6.35 3.84
C PHE A 58 -0.55 6.55 5.29
N ALA A 59 -0.33 7.79 5.72
CA ALA A 59 0.03 8.11 7.10
C ALA A 59 -1.03 7.65 8.10
N GLY A 60 -2.32 7.83 7.78
CA GLY A 60 -3.43 7.36 8.61
C GLY A 60 -3.50 5.83 8.75
N LEU A 61 -2.90 5.08 7.83
CA LEU A 61 -2.83 3.62 7.85
C LEU A 61 -1.52 3.08 8.44
N GLY A 62 -0.61 3.96 8.87
CA GLY A 62 0.74 3.58 9.30
C GLY A 62 1.63 3.11 8.13
N LEU A 63 1.26 3.41 6.88
CA LEU A 63 2.04 3.10 5.68
C LEU A 63 3.02 4.25 5.40
N GLY A 64 4.19 4.21 6.04
CA GLY A 64 5.23 5.23 5.93
C GLY A 64 6.53 4.75 5.27
N GLY A 65 7.41 5.69 4.98
CA GLY A 65 8.70 5.44 4.32
C GLY A 65 8.68 5.66 2.82
N ASP A 66 9.87 5.71 2.20
CA ASP A 66 10.10 6.15 0.82
C ASP A 66 9.25 5.42 -0.23
N PHE A 67 8.90 4.16 0.03
CA PHE A 67 8.03 3.37 -0.85
C PHE A 67 6.63 3.99 -1.04
N TRP A 68 6.08 4.62 0.01
CA TRP A 68 4.72 5.18 0.00
C TRP A 68 4.70 6.67 -0.39
N HIS A 69 5.86 7.26 -0.66
CA HIS A 69 5.92 8.65 -1.12
C HIS A 69 5.58 8.73 -2.62
N PRO A 70 4.52 9.48 -3.03
CA PRO A 70 4.03 9.50 -4.41
C PRO A 70 4.99 10.13 -5.43
N GLN A 71 6.10 10.71 -4.97
CA GLN A 71 7.15 11.31 -5.80
C GLN A 71 8.50 10.57 -5.66
N SER A 72 8.54 9.49 -4.87
CA SER A 72 9.73 8.68 -4.73
C SER A 72 9.93 7.82 -5.98
N ASN A 73 11.14 7.86 -6.53
CA ASN A 73 11.58 6.93 -7.57
C ASN A 73 12.34 5.72 -6.97
N SER A 74 12.38 5.61 -5.65
CA SER A 74 13.08 4.52 -4.95
C SER A 74 12.13 3.35 -4.73
N PHE A 75 12.21 2.37 -5.64
CA PHE A 75 11.63 1.04 -5.45
C PHE A 75 12.70 0.13 -4.85
N GLY A 76 13.22 0.43 -3.65
CA GLY A 76 14.40 -0.23 -3.04
C GLY A 76 14.28 -1.73 -2.85
#